data_AF-A0A1G0YAL8-F1
#
_entry.id   AF-A0A1G0YAL8-F1
#
_cell.length_a   1.000
_cell.length_b   1.000
_cell.length_c   1.000
_cell.angle_alpha   90.00
_cell.angle_beta   90.00
_cell.angle_gamma   90.00
#
_symmetry.space_group_name_H-M   'P 1'
#
loop_
_entity.id
_entity.type
_entity.pdbx_description
1 polymer ?
#
loop_
_entity_poly.entity_id
_entity_poly.type
_entity_poly.pdbx_seq_one_letter_code
_entity_poly.pdbx_strand_id
1 'polypeptide(L)' 'MTLHAFEEMEDDALDIYDIEHVIVNGKIVDKQREPLTGELKYRFKGQTLSNGIAETVVKFGFNGKAVIITVFKTRQVKL' A
#
# COMPACT_ATOMS: atom_id res chain seq x y z
N MET A 1 -4.36 3.07 -9.38
CA MET A 1 -3.75 3.84 -8.29
C MET A 1 -4.20 5.30 -8.38
N THR A 2 -4.04 6.08 -7.32
CA THR A 2 -4.17 7.55 -7.35
C THR A 2 -2.91 8.18 -7.94
N LEU A 3 -2.99 9.44 -8.39
CA LEU A 3 -1.79 10.20 -8.82
C LEU A 3 -0.78 10.33 -7.67
N HIS A 4 -1.26 10.65 -6.46
CA HIS A 4 -0.42 10.74 -5.27
C HIS A 4 0.36 9.44 -5.00
N ALA A 5 -0.27 8.26 -5.12
CA ALA A 5 0.44 7.00 -4.95
C ALA A 5 1.54 6.79 -5.99
N PHE A 6 1.33 7.26 -7.21
CA PHE A 6 2.34 7.18 -8.27
C PHE A 6 3.53 8.08 -7.97
N GLU A 7 3.28 9.32 -7.54
CA GLU A 7 4.33 10.28 -7.15
C GLU A 7 5.18 9.73 -5.98
N GLU A 8 4.54 9.20 -4.93
CA GLU A 8 5.24 8.58 -3.79
C GLU A 8 6.07 7.35 -4.21
N MET A 9 5.61 6.56 -5.19
CA MET A 9 6.38 5.45 -5.75
C MET A 9 7.65 5.95 -6.44
N GLU A 10 7.54 7.02 -7.25
CA GLU A 10 8.70 7.61 -7.93
C GLU A 10 9.70 8.18 -6.91
N ASP A 11 9.20 8.88 -5.89
CA ASP A 11 10.03 9.49 -4.84
C ASP A 11 10.81 8.44 -4.00
N ASP A 12 10.19 7.29 -3.72
CA ASP A 12 10.80 6.20 -2.95
C ASP A 12 11.54 5.14 -3.81
N ALA A 13 11.57 5.35 -5.13
CA ALA A 13 12.11 4.41 -6.12
C ALA A 13 11.51 3.00 -5.98
N LEU A 14 10.18 2.92 -5.93
CA LEU A 14 9.40 1.69 -5.86
C LEU A 14 8.77 1.38 -7.22
N ASP A 15 8.85 0.13 -7.66
CA ASP A 15 8.16 -0.34 -8.85
C ASP A 15 6.74 -0.85 -8.51
N ILE A 16 5.82 -0.86 -9.46
CA ILE A 16 4.48 -1.43 -9.25
C ILE A 16 4.53 -2.89 -8.81
N TYR A 17 5.51 -3.66 -9.30
CA TYR A 17 5.71 -5.05 -8.90
C TYR A 17 6.11 -5.18 -7.42
N ASP A 18 6.79 -4.17 -6.84
CA ASP A 18 7.07 -4.14 -5.40
C ASP A 18 5.77 -4.02 -4.61
N ILE A 19 4.86 -3.15 -5.05
CA ILE A 19 3.58 -2.90 -4.37
C ILE A 19 2.64 -4.10 -4.52
N GLU A 20 2.59 -4.72 -5.69
CA GLU A 20 1.84 -5.97 -5.90
C GLU A 20 2.38 -7.09 -5.00
N HIS A 21 3.70 -7.25 -4.92
CA HIS A 21 4.34 -8.22 -4.03
C HIS A 21 3.99 -7.97 -2.56
N VAL A 22 3.97 -6.71 -2.12
CA VAL A 22 3.54 -6.32 -0.77
C VAL A 22 2.08 -6.64 -0.50
N ILE A 23 1.18 -6.43 -1.47
CA ILE A 23 -0.25 -6.73 -1.31
C ILE A 23 -0.49 -8.24 -1.23
N VAL A 24 0.19 -9.02 -2.08
CA VAL A 24 -0.01 -10.48 -2.18
C VAL A 24 0.65 -11.23 -1.03
N ASN A 25 1.88 -10.88 -0.65
CA ASN A 25 2.69 -11.64 0.30
C ASN A 25 2.87 -10.93 1.65
N GLY A 26 2.48 -9.66 1.75
CA GLY A 26 2.60 -8.89 2.98
C GLY A 26 1.52 -9.23 4.01
N LYS A 27 1.50 -8.43 5.08
CA LYS A 27 0.52 -8.53 6.16
C LYS A 27 -0.34 -7.28 6.19
N ILE A 28 -1.63 -7.47 6.45
CA ILE A 28 -2.50 -6.37 6.82
C ILE A 28 -2.12 -5.93 8.23
N VAL A 29 -1.62 -4.69 8.37
CA VAL A 29 -1.22 -4.11 9.65
C VAL A 29 -2.25 -3.12 10.20
N ASP A 30 -3.18 -2.67 9.37
CA ASP A 30 -4.30 -1.84 9.80
C ASP A 30 -5.51 -2.01 8.86
N LYS A 31 -6.71 -1.74 9.38
CA LYS A 31 -7.98 -1.77 8.67
C LYS A 31 -8.86 -0.61 9.13
N GLN A 32 -9.31 0.20 8.19
CA GLN A 32 -10.22 1.32 8.43
C GLN A 32 -11.48 1.15 7.61
N ARG A 33 -12.63 1.47 8.21
CA ARG A 33 -13.93 1.48 7.53
C ARG A 33 -14.42 2.92 7.44
N GLU A 34 -14.70 3.37 6.22
CA GLU A 34 -15.24 4.69 5.99
C GLU A 34 -16.68 4.76 6.55
N PRO A 35 -17.01 5.67 7.48
CA PRO A 35 -18.31 5.65 8.18
C PRO A 35 -19.51 5.87 7.25
N LEU A 36 -19.34 6.70 6.22
CA LEU A 36 -20.43 7.11 5.32
C LEU A 36 -20.69 6.08 4.22
N THR A 37 -19.63 5.56 3.59
CA THR A 37 -19.75 4.65 2.44
C THR A 37 -19.63 3.17 2.82
N GLY A 38 -19.11 2.86 4.02
CA GLY A 38 -18.82 1.49 4.45
C GLY A 38 -17.62 0.85 3.75
N GLU A 39 -16.93 1.58 2.87
CA GLU A 39 -15.77 1.10 2.13
C GLU A 39 -14.59 0.81 3.07
N LEU A 40 -13.79 -0.20 2.71
CA LEU A 40 -12.67 -0.65 3.53
C LEU A 40 -11.36 -0.19 2.92
N LYS A 41 -10.52 0.40 3.77
CA LYS A 41 -9.12 0.69 3.50
C LYS A 41 -8.28 -0.26 4.34
N TYR A 42 -7.28 -0.87 3.72
CA TYR A 42 -6.34 -1.74 4.39
C TYR A 42 -4.94 -1.20 4.17
N ARG A 43 -4.13 -1.27 5.23
CA ARG A 43 -2.71 -0.99 5.14
C ARG A 43 -1.96 -2.30 5.13
N PHE A 44 -1.24 -2.55 4.06
CA PHE A 44 -0.37 -3.70 3.89
C PHE A 44 1.06 -3.30 4.21
N LYS A 45 1.82 -4.21 4.82
CA LYS A 45 3.25 -4.10 5.05
C LYS A 45 3.93 -5.36 4.56
N GLY A 46 4.98 -5.20 3.76
CA GLY A 46 5.68 -6.34 3.19
C GLY A 46 7.07 -6.00 2.70
N GLN A 47 7.78 -7.05 2.32
CA GLN A 47 9.07 -6.93 1.66
C GLN A 47 8.87 -6.61 0.17
N THR A 48 9.70 -5.73 -0.36
CA THR A 48 9.75 -5.43 -1.80
C THR A 48 10.61 -6.46 -2.53
N LEU A 49 10.54 -6.52 -3.87
CA LEU A 49 11.39 -7.41 -4.66
C LEU A 49 12.88 -7.04 -4.52
N SER A 50 13.16 -5.76 -4.23
CA SER A 50 14.50 -5.24 -3.96
C SER A 50 14.96 -5.39 -2.50
N ASN A 51 14.33 -6.28 -1.72
CA ASN A 51 14.62 -6.53 -0.29
C ASN A 51 14.42 -5.32 0.65
N GLY A 52 13.70 -4.28 0.23
CA GLY A 52 13.24 -3.21 1.10
C GLY A 52 11.98 -3.59 1.86
N ILE A 53 11.53 -2.72 2.76
CA ILE A 53 10.19 -2.81 3.35
C ILE A 53 9.37 -1.65 2.80
N ALA A 54 8.17 -1.95 2.32
CA ALA A 54 7.21 -0.94 1.92
C ALA A 54 5.85 -1.22 2.56
N GLU A 55 5.10 -0.14 2.72
CA GLU A 55 3.71 -0.17 3.13
C GLU A 55 2.85 0.49 2.06
N THR A 56 1.62 0.01 1.92
CA THR A 56 0.66 0.58 0.97
C THR A 56 -0.74 0.58 1.55
N VAL A 57 -1.50 1.64 1.28
CA VAL A 57 -2.90 1.75 1.64
C VAL A 57 -3.75 1.47 0.41
N VAL A 58 -4.60 0.44 0.50
CA VAL A 58 -5.48 0.01 -0.58
C VAL A 58 -6.93 0.13 -0.14
N LYS A 59 -7.73 0.76 -0.98
CA LYS A 59 -9.19 0.78 -0.85
C LYS A 59 -9.82 -0.24 -1.78
N PHE A 60 -10.69 -1.08 -1.24
CA PHE A 60 -11.51 -2.00 -2.04
C PHE A 60 -12.90 -1.38 -2.21
N GLY A 61 -13.21 -0.99 -3.45
CA GLY A 61 -14.52 -0.43 -3.79
C GLY A 61 -15.55 -1.53 -4.09
N PHE A 62 -16.82 -1.14 -4.16
CA PHE A 62 -17.95 -2.05 -4.46
C PHE A 62 -17.89 -2.66 -5.86
N ASN A 63 -17.13 -2.08 -6.79
CA ASN A 63 -16.96 -2.60 -8.15
C ASN A 63 -15.90 -3.70 -8.26
N GLY A 64 -15.39 -4.21 -7.13
CA GLY A 64 -14.34 -5.24 -7.11
C GLY A 64 -12.95 -4.74 -7.48
N LYS A 65 -12.76 -3.43 -7.71
CA LYS A 65 -11.45 -2.85 -8.02
C LYS A 65 -10.73 -2.45 -6.74
N ALA A 66 -9.46 -2.82 -6.65
CA ALA A 66 -8.52 -2.30 -5.67
C ALA A 66 -7.93 -0.97 -6.16
N VAL A 67 -7.93 0.04 -5.30
CA VAL A 67 -7.32 1.34 -5.58
C VAL A 67 -6.23 1.59 -4.55
N ILE A 68 -4.98 1.60 -5.02
CA ILE A 68 -3.82 2.04 -4.23
C ILE A 68 -3.95 3.56 -4.00
N ILE A 69 -4.02 3.98 -2.74
CA ILE A 69 -4.22 5.37 -2.32
C ILE A 69 -2.88 6.08 -2.07
N THR A 70 -1.95 5.40 -1.43
CA THR A 70 -0.61 5.89 -1.12
C THR A 70 0.33 4.69 -0.89
N VAL A 71 1.63 4.91 -1.07
CA VAL A 71 2.70 3.96 -0.78
C VAL A 71 3.76 4.70 0.03
N PHE A 72 4.55 3.98 0.80
CA PHE A 72 5.74 4.55 1.44
C PHE A 72 6.72 3.46 1.82
N LYS A 73 8.01 3.73 1.62
CA LYS A 73 9.11 2.87 2.02
C LYS A 73 9.35 3.02 3.52
N THR A 74 9.29 1.91 4.26
CA THR A 74 9.59 1.95 5.69
C THR A 74 11.11 1.98 5.88
N ARG A 75 11.62 3.08 6.46
CA ARG A 75 12.97 3.09 7.03
C ARG A 75 12.92 2.38 8.39
N GLN A 76 13.69 1.31 8.55
CA GLN A 76 13.87 0.72 9.88
C GLN A 76 14.62 1.73 10.75
N VAL A 77 13.95 2.31 11.74
CA VAL A 77 14.63 2.96 12.85
C VAL A 77 15.05 1.83 13.79
N LYS A 78 16.36 1.54 13.85
CA LYS A 78 16.89 0.73 14.95
C LYS A 78 16.67 1.51 16.24
N LEU A 79 15.88 0.94 17.15
CA LEU A 79 15.81 1.38 18.55
C LEU A 79 17.12 1.05 19.27
#